data_AF-A0A944YSN5-F1
#
_entry.id   AF-A0A944YSN5-F1
#
_cell.length_a   1.000
_cell.length_b   1.000
_cell.length_c   1.000
_cell.angle_alpha   90.00
_cell.angle_beta   90.00
_cell.angle_gamma   90.00
#
_symmetry.space_group_name_H-M   'P 1'
#
loop_
_entity.id
_entity.type
_entity.pdbx_description
1 polymer ?
#
loop_
_entity_poly.entity_id
_entity_poly.type
_entity_poly.pdbx_seq_one_letter_code
_entity_poly.pdbx_strand_id
1 'polypeptide(L)'
;MSWKNEWKILLLMVVIFLAAYHLPVNTARFQNAVMESFHLLKEYARLHVLLCLIPALFIAGAIGVFISKNAVMKYLGARAKRVIAYSVASVSGAILAVCSCTILPLFSGIYKRGAGIGPATAFLYSGPAINILAIILTARILGLEMGIA
;
A
#
# COMPACT_ATOMS: atom_id res chain seq x y z
N MET A 1 39.33 25.21 2.97
CA MET A 1 38.28 25.78 2.10
C MET A 1 38.01 24.81 0.96
N SER A 2 36.88 24.10 0.94
CA SER A 2 36.61 23.04 -0.05
C SER A 2 35.79 23.59 -1.24
N TRP A 3 36.49 24.25 -2.17
CA TRP A 3 35.92 24.92 -3.36
C TRP A 3 35.00 24.02 -4.22
N LYS A 4 35.26 22.71 -4.25
CA LYS A 4 34.47 21.74 -5.04
C LYS A 4 33.03 21.55 -4.55
N ASN A 5 32.76 21.80 -3.26
CA ASN A 5 31.41 21.66 -2.70
C ASN A 5 30.56 22.92 -2.94
N GLU A 6 31.18 24.10 -2.86
CA GLU A 6 30.50 25.38 -3.10
C GLU A 6 30.03 25.51 -4.56
N TRP A 7 30.84 25.06 -5.51
CA TRP A 7 30.45 25.12 -6.92
C TRP A 7 29.24 24.21 -7.25
N LYS A 8 29.13 23.05 -6.60
CA LYS A 8 27.94 22.18 -6.73
C LYS A 8 26.68 22.84 -6.17
N ILE A 9 26.79 23.56 -5.07
CA ILE A 9 25.68 24.27 -4.44
C ILE A 9 25.20 25.42 -5.34
N LEU A 10 26.13 26.19 -5.92
CA LEU A 10 25.82 27.24 -6.89
C LEU A 10 25.14 26.67 -8.15
N LEU A 11 25.67 25.58 -8.70
CA LEU A 11 25.08 24.93 -9.88
C LEU A 11 23.67 24.41 -9.57
N LEU A 12 23.45 23.82 -8.39
CA LEU A 12 22.13 23.38 -7.93
C LEU A 12 21.15 24.57 -7.84
N MET A 13 21.56 25.69 -7.25
CA MET A 13 20.71 26.89 -7.14
C MET A 13 20.33 27.45 -8.51
N VAL A 14 21.28 27.53 -9.44
CA VAL A 14 21.02 28.02 -10.81
C VAL A 14 20.05 27.09 -11.56
N VAL A 15 20.22 25.77 -11.43
CA VAL A 15 19.31 24.78 -12.04
C VAL A 15 17.90 24.89 -11.46
N ILE A 16 17.77 25.01 -10.14
CA ILE A 16 16.46 25.18 -9.48
C ILE A 16 15.81 26.50 -9.94
N PHE A 17 16.58 27.58 -10.03
CA PHE A 17 16.09 28.87 -10.49
C PHE A 17 15.62 28.85 -11.95
N LEU A 18 16.40 28.26 -12.86
CA LEU A 18 16.02 28.10 -14.26
C LEU A 18 14.81 27.18 -14.43
N ALA A 19 14.72 26.11 -13.66
CA ALA A 19 13.56 25.21 -13.66
C ALA A 19 12.29 25.93 -13.18
N ALA A 20 12.39 26.73 -12.12
CA ALA A 20 11.27 27.56 -11.64
C ALA A 20 10.89 28.66 -12.64
N TYR A 21 11.87 29.25 -13.32
CA TYR A 21 11.65 30.30 -14.32
C TYR A 21 10.96 29.77 -15.59
N HIS A 22 11.32 28.56 -16.04
CA HIS A 22 10.71 27.91 -17.19
C HIS A 22 9.45 27.10 -16.88
N LEU A 23 9.01 27.05 -15.63
CA LEU A 23 7.79 26.36 -15.27
C LEU A 23 6.61 27.03 -16.00
N PRO A 24 5.84 26.31 -16.85
CA PRO A 24 4.79 26.90 -17.67
C PRO A 24 3.51 27.16 -16.85
N VAL A 25 3.64 27.92 -15.76
CA VAL A 25 2.55 28.21 -14.79
C VAL A 25 1.40 28.99 -15.43
N ASN A 26 1.67 29.73 -16.51
CA ASN A 26 0.67 30.52 -17.22
C ASN A 26 -0.09 29.71 -18.28
N THR A 27 0.29 28.46 -18.54
CA THR A 27 -0.46 27.61 -19.49
C THR A 27 -1.67 27.01 -18.78
N ALA A 28 -2.86 27.16 -19.36
CA ALA A 28 -4.10 26.60 -18.82
C ALA A 28 -3.99 25.09 -18.51
N ARG A 29 -3.19 24.34 -19.29
CA ARG A 29 -2.90 22.92 -19.05
C ARG A 29 -2.19 22.67 -17.72
N PHE A 30 -1.22 23.50 -17.33
CA PHE A 30 -0.48 23.35 -16.07
C PHE A 30 -1.37 23.71 -14.88
N GLN A 31 -2.11 24.83 -14.97
CA GLN A 31 -3.04 25.23 -13.92
C GLN A 31 -4.14 24.18 -13.70
N ASN A 32 -4.74 23.67 -14.77
CA ASN A 32 -5.74 22.62 -14.68
C ASN A 32 -5.15 21.34 -14.09
N ALA A 33 -3.96 20.90 -14.52
CA ALA A 33 -3.32 19.70 -13.96
C ALA A 33 -3.02 19.82 -12.47
N VAL A 34 -2.57 21.00 -12.01
CA VAL A 34 -2.31 21.26 -10.59
C VAL A 34 -3.62 21.24 -9.79
N MET A 35 -4.66 21.94 -10.27
CA MET A 35 -5.96 21.98 -9.61
C MET A 35 -6.62 20.60 -9.55
N GLU A 36 -6.55 19.82 -10.64
CA GLU A 36 -7.07 18.46 -10.70
C GLU A 36 -6.34 17.54 -9.71
N SER A 37 -5.01 17.69 -9.59
CA SER A 37 -4.21 16.92 -8.62
C SER A 37 -4.67 17.18 -7.18
N PHE A 38 -4.95 18.44 -6.83
CA PHE A 38 -5.49 18.79 -5.51
C PHE A 38 -6.93 18.27 -5.33
N HIS A 39 -7.75 18.28 -6.38
CA HIS A 39 -9.11 17.74 -6.32
C HIS A 39 -9.10 16.22 -6.07
N LEU A 40 -8.30 15.48 -6.83
CA LEU A 40 -8.10 14.04 -6.64
C LEU A 40 -7.57 13.71 -5.24
N LEU A 41 -6.61 14.51 -4.73
CA LEU A 41 -6.09 14.33 -3.37
C LEU A 41 -7.20 14.52 -2.33
N LYS A 42 -8.02 15.56 -2.48
CA LYS A 42 -9.15 15.85 -1.59
C LYS A 42 -10.20 14.73 -1.63
N GLU A 43 -10.56 14.25 -2.82
CA GLU A 43 -11.49 13.13 -2.97
C GLU A 43 -10.93 11.84 -2.37
N TYR A 44 -9.66 11.53 -2.61
CA TYR A 44 -9.00 10.38 -2.02
C TYR A 44 -8.98 10.45 -0.49
N ALA A 45 -8.64 11.60 0.08
CA ALA A 45 -8.63 11.80 1.53
C ALA A 45 -10.04 11.68 2.13
N ARG A 46 -11.06 12.23 1.46
CA ARG A 46 -12.44 12.24 1.97
C ARG A 46 -13.16 10.91 1.79
N LEU A 47 -13.01 10.27 0.64
CA LEU A 47 -13.71 9.03 0.31
C LEU A 47 -12.90 7.82 0.71
N HIS A 48 -11.63 7.74 0.30
CA HIS A 48 -10.85 6.51 0.48
C HIS A 48 -10.23 6.41 1.88
N VAL A 49 -9.60 7.48 2.38
CA VAL A 49 -8.95 7.45 3.70
C VAL A 49 -9.99 7.40 4.83
N LEU A 50 -11.00 8.27 4.78
CA LEU A 50 -12.00 8.36 5.85
C LEU A 50 -12.94 7.15 5.90
N LEU A 51 -13.42 6.64 4.76
CA LEU A 51 -14.40 5.56 4.75
C LEU A 51 -13.78 4.17 4.80
N CYS A 52 -12.55 3.99 4.31
CA CYS A 52 -11.89 2.68 4.25
C CYS A 52 -10.69 2.58 5.20
N LEU A 53 -9.74 3.52 5.12
CA LEU A 53 -8.49 3.43 5.90
C LEU A 53 -8.74 3.54 7.41
N ILE A 54 -9.53 4.51 7.87
CA ILE A 54 -9.78 4.71 9.30
C ILE A 54 -10.49 3.49 9.92
N PRO A 55 -11.63 2.99 9.37
CA PRO A 55 -12.27 1.79 9.91
C PRO A 55 -11.36 0.56 9.84
N ALA A 56 -10.65 0.36 8.73
CA ALA A 56 -9.75 -0.78 8.57
C ALA A 56 -8.59 -0.75 9.58
N LEU A 57 -7.97 0.41 9.84
CA LEU A 57 -6.92 0.55 10.85
C LEU A 57 -7.45 0.31 12.26
N PHE A 58 -8.66 0.77 12.55
CA PHE A 58 -9.31 0.53 13.85
C PHE A 58 -9.59 -0.96 14.06
N ILE A 59 -10.14 -1.63 13.04
CA ILE A 59 -10.38 -3.08 13.05
C ILE A 59 -9.07 -3.84 13.16
N ALA A 60 -8.03 -3.46 12.41
CA ALA A 60 -6.71 -4.07 12.51
C ALA A 60 -6.10 -3.91 13.91
N GLY A 61 -6.26 -2.74 14.52
CA GLY A 61 -5.89 -2.47 15.91
C GLY A 61 -6.65 -3.35 16.89
N ALA A 62 -7.98 -3.45 16.74
CA ALA A 62 -8.84 -4.29 17.55
C ALA A 62 -8.47 -5.77 17.41
N ILE A 63 -8.36 -6.30 16.19
CA ILE A 63 -7.88 -7.66 15.91
C ILE A 63 -6.51 -7.85 16.56
N GLY A 64 -5.64 -6.85 16.51
CA GLY A 64 -4.37 -6.93 17.19
C GLY A 64 -4.49 -7.17 18.71
N VAL A 65 -5.41 -6.47 19.38
CA VAL A 65 -5.62 -6.65 20.82
C VAL A 65 -6.33 -7.97 21.12
N PHE A 66 -7.30 -8.36 20.30
CA PHE A 66 -8.12 -9.56 20.51
C PHE A 66 -7.47 -10.86 20.03
N ILE A 67 -6.52 -10.82 19.09
CA ILE A 67 -5.84 -12.02 18.57
C ILE A 67 -4.66 -12.37 19.48
N SER A 68 -4.75 -13.51 20.14
CA SER A 68 -3.70 -13.96 21.05
C SER A 68 -2.41 -14.26 20.28
N LYS A 69 -1.27 -13.88 20.86
CA LYS A 69 0.06 -14.17 20.31
C LYS A 69 0.23 -15.68 20.02
N ASN A 70 -0.38 -16.54 20.84
CA ASN A 70 -0.40 -17.99 20.67
C ASN A 70 -1.13 -18.44 19.40
N ALA A 71 -2.24 -17.81 19.02
CA ALA A 71 -2.93 -18.12 17.77
C ALA A 71 -2.06 -17.76 16.54
N VAL A 72 -1.42 -16.58 16.58
CA VAL A 72 -0.48 -16.16 15.52
C VAL A 72 0.70 -17.12 15.44
N MET A 73 1.29 -17.52 16.56
CA MET A 73 2.40 -18.47 16.58
C MET A 73 2.00 -19.89 16.12
N LYS A 74 0.75 -20.30 16.38
CA LYS A 74 0.23 -21.64 16.00
C LYS A 74 -0.02 -21.75 14.50
N TYR A 75 -0.60 -20.72 13.88
CA TYR A 75 -0.99 -20.74 12.46
C TYR A 75 -0.01 -20.03 11.53
N LEU A 76 0.63 -18.95 11.97
CA LEU A 76 1.53 -18.11 11.16
C LEU A 76 2.97 -18.10 11.67
N GLY A 77 3.27 -18.79 12.78
CA GLY A 77 4.59 -18.78 13.40
C GLY A 77 5.67 -19.52 12.60
N ALA A 78 6.93 -19.16 12.83
CA ALA A 78 8.08 -19.76 12.14
C ALA A 78 8.24 -21.28 12.36
N ARG A 79 7.69 -21.81 13.46
CA ARG A 79 7.69 -23.25 13.80
C ARG A 79 6.40 -23.98 13.36
N ALA A 80 5.43 -23.27 12.80
CA ALA A 80 4.20 -23.89 12.30
C ALA A 80 4.48 -24.72 11.02
N LYS A 81 3.63 -25.71 10.74
CA LYS A 81 3.73 -26.50 9.50
C LYS A 81 3.64 -25.55 8.30
N ARG A 82 4.67 -25.53 7.44
CA ARG A 82 4.77 -24.61 6.29
C ARG A 82 3.49 -24.58 5.45
N VAL A 83 2.96 -25.76 5.11
CA VAL A 83 1.73 -25.87 4.31
C VAL A 83 0.56 -25.09 4.91
N ILE A 84 0.36 -25.20 6.23
CA ILE A 84 -0.75 -24.52 6.93
C ILE A 84 -0.47 -23.01 7.03
N ALA A 85 0.78 -22.63 7.33
CA ALA A 85 1.12 -21.23 7.50
C ALA A 85 1.01 -20.43 6.20
N TYR A 86 1.49 -21.00 5.09
CA TYR A 86 1.37 -20.38 3.77
C TYR A 86 -0.06 -20.42 3.24
N SER A 87 -0.82 -21.50 3.44
CA SER A 87 -2.21 -21.56 2.98
C SER A 87 -3.08 -20.56 3.73
N VAL A 88 -2.96 -20.48 5.06
CA VAL A 88 -3.71 -19.51 5.87
C VAL A 88 -3.31 -18.08 5.50
N ALA A 89 -2.02 -17.80 5.30
CA ALA A 89 -1.55 -16.49 4.85
C ALA A 89 -2.12 -16.10 3.48
N SER A 90 -2.05 -16.99 2.48
CA SER A 90 -2.56 -16.70 1.14
C SER A 90 -4.08 -16.54 1.10
N VAL A 91 -4.82 -17.44 1.76
CA VAL A 91 -6.29 -17.41 1.79
C VAL A 91 -6.81 -16.21 2.57
N SER A 92 -6.22 -15.91 3.74
CA SER A 92 -6.63 -14.73 4.51
C SER A 92 -6.35 -13.43 3.76
N GLY A 93 -5.23 -13.33 3.03
CA GLY A 93 -4.97 -12.19 2.17
C GLY A 93 -5.96 -12.09 1.00
N ALA A 94 -6.25 -13.19 0.30
CA ALA A 94 -7.21 -13.19 -0.82
C ALA A 94 -8.64 -12.79 -0.42
N ILE A 95 -9.06 -13.15 0.80
CA ILE A 95 -10.37 -12.78 1.35
C ILE A 95 -10.40 -11.31 1.79
N LEU A 96 -9.29 -10.83 2.37
CA LEU A 96 -9.17 -9.44 2.78
C LEU A 96 -8.93 -8.57 1.54
N ALA A 97 -10.00 -7.95 1.02
CA ALA A 97 -9.89 -6.94 -0.02
C ALA A 97 -9.22 -5.67 0.52
N VAL A 98 -7.88 -5.69 0.59
CA VAL A 98 -7.07 -4.60 1.16
C VAL A 98 -6.12 -4.03 0.12
N CYS A 99 -6.00 -2.71 0.12
CA CYS A 99 -5.03 -2.00 -0.70
C CYS A 99 -3.64 -2.04 -0.06
N SER A 100 -2.63 -1.62 -0.83
CA SER A 100 -1.25 -1.47 -0.34
C SER A 100 -1.13 -0.60 0.91
N CYS A 101 -2.07 0.33 1.11
CA CYS A 101 -2.11 1.27 2.24
C CYS A 101 -2.45 0.59 3.59
N THR A 102 -3.25 -0.48 3.58
CA THR A 102 -3.74 -1.15 4.80
C THR A 102 -3.05 -2.48 5.09
N ILE A 103 -2.49 -3.14 4.06
CA ILE A 103 -1.75 -4.40 4.23
C ILE A 103 -0.44 -4.21 4.99
N LEU A 104 0.26 -3.09 4.78
CA LEU A 104 1.53 -2.77 5.45
C LEU A 104 1.39 -2.70 6.99
N PRO A 105 0.44 -1.94 7.57
CA PRO A 105 0.25 -1.91 9.02
C PRO A 105 -0.26 -3.25 9.57
N LEU A 106 -1.11 -3.97 8.82
CA LEU A 106 -1.54 -5.33 9.19
C LEU A 106 -0.35 -6.31 9.26
N PHE A 107 0.49 -6.31 8.23
CA PHE A 107 1.74 -7.09 8.17
C PHE A 107 2.64 -6.76 9.37
N SER A 108 2.88 -5.48 9.63
CA SER A 108 3.67 -5.04 10.79
C SER A 108 3.08 -5.53 12.11
N GLY A 109 1.75 -5.50 12.25
CA GLY A 109 1.03 -5.98 13.42
C GLY A 109 1.16 -7.49 13.65
N ILE A 110 1.03 -8.32 12.61
CA ILE A 110 1.19 -9.78 12.73
C ILE A 110 2.66 -10.18 12.91
N TYR A 111 3.58 -9.47 12.25
CA TYR A 111 5.02 -9.74 12.34
C TYR A 111 5.57 -9.42 13.73
N LYS A 112 5.19 -8.26 14.31
CA LYS A 112 5.55 -7.91 15.70
C LYS A 112 5.00 -8.91 16.73
N ARG A 113 3.93 -9.66 16.40
CA ARG A 113 3.40 -10.74 17.25
C ARG A 113 4.17 -12.07 17.11
N GLY A 114 5.13 -12.18 16.20
CA GLY A 114 5.99 -13.36 16.05
C GLY A 114 5.66 -14.26 14.86
N ALA A 115 4.82 -13.80 13.92
CA ALA A 115 4.64 -14.49 12.65
C ALA A 115 5.99 -14.69 11.94
N GLY A 116 6.19 -15.84 11.30
CA GLY A 116 7.38 -16.09 10.49
C GLY A 116 7.42 -15.12 9.31
N ILE A 117 8.62 -14.69 8.91
CA ILE A 117 8.77 -13.74 7.80
C ILE A 117 8.19 -14.29 6.49
N GLY A 118 8.30 -15.60 6.24
CA GLY A 118 7.76 -16.26 5.04
C GLY A 118 6.23 -16.20 4.93
N PRO A 119 5.47 -16.72 5.92
CA PRO A 119 4.01 -16.58 5.93
C PRO A 119 3.56 -15.12 5.94
N ALA A 120 4.27 -14.24 6.63
CA ALA A 120 3.93 -12.82 6.69
C ALA A 120 4.11 -12.13 5.32
N THR A 121 5.17 -12.42 4.58
CA THR A 121 5.35 -11.87 3.22
C THR A 121 4.38 -12.47 2.22
N ALA A 122 4.03 -13.76 2.36
CA ALA A 122 2.98 -14.38 1.56
C ALA A 122 1.63 -13.69 1.75
N PHE A 123 1.26 -13.37 3.00
CA PHE A 123 0.07 -12.57 3.31
C PHE A 123 0.15 -11.16 2.69
N LEU A 124 1.30 -10.49 2.84
CA LEU A 124 1.50 -9.14 2.31
C LEU A 124 1.34 -9.08 0.78
N TYR A 125 1.81 -10.11 0.08
CA TYR A 125 1.72 -10.20 -1.37
C TYR A 125 0.32 -10.63 -1.85
N SER A 126 -0.30 -11.59 -1.16
CA SER A 126 -1.59 -12.13 -1.60
C SER A 126 -2.74 -11.13 -1.49
N GLY A 127 -2.72 -10.25 -0.49
CA GLY A 127 -3.82 -9.30 -0.25
C GLY A 127 -4.13 -8.37 -1.43
N PRO A 128 -3.15 -7.64 -1.97
CA PRO A 128 -3.39 -6.79 -3.15
C PRO A 128 -3.52 -7.59 -4.46
N ALA A 129 -2.85 -8.75 -4.55
CA ALA A 129 -2.69 -9.45 -5.82
C ALA A 129 -3.85 -10.41 -6.16
N ILE A 130 -4.46 -11.08 -5.18
CA ILE A 130 -5.43 -12.18 -5.42
C ILE A 130 -6.78 -11.89 -4.74
N ASN A 131 -7.18 -10.62 -4.74
CA ASN A 131 -8.44 -10.17 -4.15
C ASN A 131 -9.65 -10.62 -5.00
N ILE A 132 -10.65 -11.24 -4.36
CA ILE A 132 -11.92 -11.66 -4.97
C ILE A 132 -12.62 -10.51 -5.72
N LEU A 133 -12.64 -9.30 -5.14
CA LEU A 133 -13.23 -8.14 -5.81
C LEU A 133 -12.45 -7.75 -7.07
N ALA A 134 -11.12 -7.86 -7.05
CA ALA A 134 -10.30 -7.58 -8.23
C ALA A 134 -10.61 -8.59 -9.34
N ILE A 135 -10.71 -9.88 -9.01
CA ILE A 135 -11.09 -10.95 -9.95
C ILE A 135 -12.48 -10.69 -10.55
N ILE A 136 -13.49 -10.42 -9.72
CA ILE A 136 -14.86 -10.16 -10.18
C ILE A 136 -14.91 -8.91 -11.08
N LEU A 137 -14.27 -7.82 -10.66
CA LEU A 137 -14.27 -6.57 -11.41
C LEU A 137 -13.55 -6.73 -12.76
N THR A 138 -12.44 -7.46 -12.77
CA THR A 138 -11.68 -7.77 -13.99
C THR A 138 -12.49 -8.65 -14.93
N ALA A 139 -13.12 -9.71 -14.42
CA ALA A 139 -14.02 -10.58 -15.19
C ALA A 139 -15.20 -9.81 -15.79
N ARG A 140 -15.75 -8.83 -15.04
CA ARG A 140 -16.87 -8.00 -15.50
C ARG A 140 -16.48 -6.98 -16.56
N ILE A 141 -15.28 -6.40 -16.48
CA ILE A 141 -14.85 -5.30 -17.35
C ILE A 141 -14.08 -5.81 -18.58
N LEU A 142 -13.15 -6.76 -18.40
CA LEU A 142 -12.27 -7.27 -19.46
C LEU A 142 -12.75 -8.59 -20.08
N GLY A 143 -13.79 -9.22 -19.52
CA GLY A 143 -14.33 -10.49 -19.99
C GLY A 143 -13.92 -11.68 -19.12
N LEU A 144 -14.75 -12.74 -19.16
CA LEU A 144 -14.62 -13.93 -18.31
C LEU A 144 -13.31 -14.70 -18.52
N GLU A 145 -12.76 -14.70 -19.73
CA GLU A 145 -11.51 -15.42 -20.05
C GLU A 145 -10.30 -14.81 -19.34
N MET A 146 -10.22 -13.47 -19.28
CA MET A 146 -9.14 -12.75 -18.60
C MET A 146 -9.34 -12.73 -17.08
N GLY A 147 -10.58 -12.86 -16.59
CA GLY A 147 -10.87 -12.90 -15.16
C GLY A 147 -10.64 -14.26 -14.50
N ILE A 148 -10.65 -15.36 -15.28
CA ILE A 148 -10.44 -16.73 -14.78
C ILE A 148 -9.01 -17.24 -15.01
N ALA A 149 -8.27 -16.66 -15.98
CA ALA A 149 -6.86 -16.99 -16.25
C ALA A 149 -5.93 -16.60 -15.10
#